data_AF-A0A2N1M732-F1
#
_entry.id   AF-A0A2N1M732-F1
#
_cell.length_a   1.000
_cell.length_b   1.000
_cell.length_c   1.000
_cell.angle_alpha   90.00
_cell.angle_beta   90.00
_cell.angle_gamma   90.00
#
_symmetry.space_group_name_H-M   'P 1'
#
loop_
_entity.id
_entity.type
_entity.pdbx_description
1 polymer ?
#
loop_
_entity_poly.entity_id
_entity_poly.type
_entity_poly.pdbx_seq_one_letter_code
_entity_poly.pdbx_strand_id
1 'polypeptide(L)'
;MTTELDLSIESYFESTPVLAWSYLGFLKALKSYCVSGEHALDDLKAIWRKRYLTFLSKFLIEEEEHDNGIKERVTFLIQQKRTPEEESFWDGVRIERELMIREDIFDKKSQMEALDVLCVSRSRKTSEYVNKVNSYLLEQTEMAREEEAGTIIGQKRSYEEELSPTTTRKTRAISMDMESTYNDLTLSDEGSISLTNVFSEISSQKSSVSNQEQEDTEAISPLITNKSTITIFSHIPKCIYR
;
A
#
# COMPACT_ATOMS: atom_id res chain seq x y z
N MET A 1 11.38 -3.60 -34.29
CA MET A 1 11.42 -4.36 -33.03
C MET A 1 10.08 -5.04 -32.89
N THR A 2 10.04 -6.37 -33.01
CA THR A 2 8.89 -7.17 -32.60
C THR A 2 8.82 -7.15 -31.07
N THR A 3 7.65 -6.88 -30.50
CA THR A 3 7.46 -6.94 -29.05
C THR A 3 7.30 -8.39 -28.59
N GLU A 4 7.55 -8.69 -27.32
CA GLU A 4 7.31 -10.02 -26.72
C GLU A 4 5.86 -10.52 -26.96
N LEU A 5 4.94 -9.56 -26.98
CA LEU A 5 3.54 -9.77 -27.24
C LEU A 5 3.27 -10.14 -28.71
N ASP A 6 3.97 -9.53 -29.67
CA ASP A 6 3.87 -9.91 -31.09
C ASP A 6 4.39 -11.34 -31.30
N LEU A 7 5.49 -11.71 -30.64
CA LEU A 7 6.03 -13.08 -30.67
C LEU A 7 5.05 -14.10 -30.08
N SER A 8 4.34 -13.73 -29.01
CA SER A 8 3.34 -14.62 -28.39
C SER A 8 2.11 -14.80 -29.28
N ILE A 9 1.72 -13.74 -30.01
CA ILE A 9 0.65 -13.81 -31.01
C ILE A 9 1.07 -14.75 -32.14
N GLU A 10 2.26 -14.53 -32.72
CA GLU A 10 2.80 -15.38 -33.79
C GLU A 10 2.89 -16.84 -33.34
N SER A 11 3.45 -17.09 -32.16
CA SER A 11 3.56 -18.42 -31.56
C SER A 11 2.23 -19.18 -31.47
N TYR A 12 1.13 -18.51 -31.10
CA TYR A 12 -0.20 -19.15 -31.08
C TYR A 12 -0.60 -19.63 -32.49
N PHE A 13 -0.45 -18.79 -33.51
CA PHE A 13 -0.87 -19.12 -34.86
C PHE A 13 0.05 -20.13 -35.55
N GLU A 14 1.36 -20.12 -35.23
CA GLU A 14 2.33 -21.11 -35.73
C GLU A 14 2.15 -22.49 -35.09
N SER A 15 1.86 -22.53 -33.79
CA SER A 15 1.73 -23.78 -33.03
C SER A 15 0.34 -24.43 -33.13
N THR A 16 -0.68 -23.65 -33.48
CA THR A 16 -2.07 -24.13 -33.59
C THR A 16 -2.41 -24.43 -35.04
N PRO A 17 -2.92 -25.63 -35.38
CA PRO A 17 -3.40 -25.90 -36.73
C PRO A 17 -4.54 -24.94 -37.12
N VAL A 18 -4.59 -24.49 -38.39
CA VAL A 18 -5.58 -23.52 -38.86
C VAL A 18 -7.03 -23.93 -38.57
N LEU A 19 -7.33 -25.24 -38.66
CA LEU A 19 -8.68 -25.77 -38.36
C LEU A 19 -9.07 -25.62 -36.88
N ALA A 20 -8.10 -25.48 -35.99
CA ALA A 20 -8.30 -25.23 -34.56
C ALA A 20 -8.26 -23.74 -34.19
N TRP A 21 -7.92 -22.85 -35.15
CA TRP A 21 -7.97 -21.42 -34.90
C TRP A 21 -9.38 -20.97 -34.53
N SER A 22 -9.45 -20.22 -33.43
CA SER A 22 -10.64 -19.53 -32.96
C SER A 22 -10.22 -18.28 -32.18
N TYR A 23 -11.12 -17.29 -32.12
CA TYR A 23 -10.86 -16.09 -31.32
C TYR A 23 -10.79 -16.42 -29.83
N LEU A 24 -11.65 -17.32 -29.33
CA LEU A 24 -11.60 -17.76 -27.94
C LEU A 24 -10.30 -18.52 -27.62
N GLY A 25 -9.82 -19.39 -28.52
CA GLY A 25 -8.53 -20.07 -28.36
C GLY A 25 -7.36 -19.09 -28.27
N PHE A 26 -7.37 -18.08 -29.16
CA PHE A 26 -6.41 -16.99 -29.15
C PHE A 26 -6.41 -16.21 -27.83
N LEU A 27 -7.60 -15.85 -27.33
CA LEU A 27 -7.74 -15.16 -26.04
C LEU A 27 -7.26 -16.01 -24.87
N LYS A 28 -7.56 -17.31 -24.86
CA LYS A 28 -7.11 -18.23 -23.82
C LYS A 28 -5.59 -18.38 -23.81
N ALA A 29 -4.96 -18.46 -24.97
CA ALA A 29 -3.50 -18.57 -25.09
C ALA A 29 -2.80 -17.30 -24.55
N LEU A 30 -3.43 -16.14 -24.72
CA LEU A 30 -2.86 -14.84 -24.35
C LEU A 30 -3.49 -14.24 -23.09
N LYS A 31 -4.12 -15.08 -22.26
CA LYS A 31 -4.88 -14.66 -21.07
C LYS A 31 -4.05 -13.78 -20.12
N SER A 32 -2.77 -14.12 -19.91
CA SER A 32 -1.87 -13.35 -19.04
C SER A 32 -1.78 -11.87 -19.45
N TYR A 33 -1.64 -11.60 -20.75
CA TYR A 33 -1.62 -10.24 -21.30
C TYR A 33 -2.99 -9.56 -21.25
N CYS A 34 -4.08 -10.34 -21.34
CA CYS A 34 -5.43 -9.81 -21.12
C CYS A 34 -5.66 -9.39 -19.67
N VAL A 35 -5.02 -10.03 -18.69
CA VAL A 35 -5.16 -9.69 -17.27
C VAL A 35 -4.29 -8.49 -16.89
N SER A 36 -3.06 -8.42 -17.38
CA SER A 36 -2.09 -7.37 -16.99
C SER A 36 -2.25 -6.01 -17.68
N GLY A 37 -3.08 -5.90 -18.72
CA GLY A 37 -3.22 -4.65 -19.48
C GLY A 37 -3.81 -3.49 -18.66
N GLU A 38 -3.21 -2.30 -18.75
CA GLU A 38 -3.64 -1.09 -18.02
C GLU A 38 -4.94 -0.45 -18.56
N HIS A 39 -5.35 -0.84 -19.76
CA HIS A 39 -6.53 -0.29 -20.43
C HIS A 39 -7.85 -0.73 -19.79
N ALA A 40 -8.91 0.06 -20.04
CA ALA A 40 -10.26 -0.32 -19.72
C ALA A 40 -10.66 -1.63 -20.42
N LEU A 41 -11.57 -2.40 -19.80
CA LEU A 41 -11.94 -3.73 -20.31
C LEU A 41 -12.50 -3.67 -21.73
N ASP A 42 -13.31 -2.66 -22.05
CA ASP A 42 -13.89 -2.49 -23.38
C ASP A 42 -12.83 -2.14 -24.44
N ASP A 43 -11.84 -1.33 -24.08
CA ASP A 43 -10.70 -1.02 -24.95
C ASP A 43 -9.90 -2.28 -25.22
N LEU A 44 -9.67 -3.11 -24.21
CA LEU A 44 -8.97 -4.40 -24.38
C LEU A 44 -9.74 -5.34 -25.30
N LYS A 45 -11.05 -5.49 -25.09
CA LYS A 45 -11.91 -6.28 -25.98
C LYS A 45 -11.72 -5.85 -27.44
N ALA A 46 -11.70 -4.55 -27.70
CA ALA A 46 -11.51 -3.99 -29.03
C ALA A 46 -10.08 -4.22 -29.57
N ILE A 47 -9.05 -3.96 -28.76
CA ILE A 47 -7.63 -4.13 -29.10
C ILE A 47 -7.36 -5.58 -29.49
N TRP A 48 -7.78 -6.54 -28.65
CA TRP A 48 -7.54 -7.96 -28.88
C TRP A 48 -8.30 -8.47 -30.10
N ARG A 49 -9.54 -8.03 -30.29
CA ARG A 49 -10.30 -8.37 -31.50
C ARG A 49 -9.61 -7.83 -32.75
N LYS A 50 -9.15 -6.58 -32.71
CA LYS A 50 -8.44 -5.95 -33.84
C LYS A 50 -7.16 -6.71 -34.17
N ARG A 51 -6.37 -7.10 -33.18
CA ARG A 51 -5.12 -7.86 -33.39
C ARG A 51 -5.38 -9.21 -34.04
N TYR A 52 -6.36 -9.97 -33.52
CA TYR A 52 -6.77 -11.24 -34.11
C TYR A 52 -7.16 -11.08 -35.59
N LEU A 53 -8.04 -10.12 -35.89
CA LEU A 53 -8.49 -9.86 -37.27
C LEU A 53 -7.37 -9.37 -38.18
N THR A 54 -6.44 -8.56 -37.65
CA THR A 54 -5.29 -8.05 -38.40
C THR A 54 -4.38 -9.21 -38.82
N PHE A 55 -4.11 -10.15 -37.90
CA PHE A 55 -3.33 -11.34 -38.21
C PHE A 55 -4.01 -12.17 -39.32
N LEU A 56 -5.30 -12.48 -39.17
CA LEU A 56 -6.03 -13.24 -40.17
C LEU A 56 -6.07 -12.54 -41.54
N SER A 57 -6.19 -11.22 -41.56
CA SER A 57 -6.18 -10.44 -42.80
C SER A 57 -4.82 -10.48 -43.48
N LYS A 58 -3.73 -10.39 -42.70
CA LYS A 58 -2.35 -10.51 -43.19
C LYS A 58 -2.10 -11.90 -43.78
N PHE A 59 -2.55 -12.95 -43.11
CA PHE A 59 -2.47 -14.34 -43.58
C PHE A 59 -3.12 -14.55 -44.95
N LEU A 60 -4.27 -13.90 -45.20
CA LEU A 60 -4.95 -13.97 -46.52
C LEU A 60 -4.20 -13.23 -47.63
N ILE A 61 -3.38 -12.23 -47.30
CA ILE A 61 -2.65 -11.39 -48.28
C ILE A 61 -1.30 -12.01 -48.62
N GLU A 62 -0.56 -12.53 -47.63
CA GLU A 62 0.84 -12.93 -47.80
C GLU A 62 0.99 -14.33 -48.42
N GLU A 63 -0.01 -15.21 -48.29
CA GLU A 63 0.13 -16.60 -48.70
C GLU A 63 -0.75 -16.93 -49.92
N GLU A 64 -0.27 -16.55 -51.11
CA GLU A 64 -0.94 -16.78 -52.40
C GLU A 64 -1.18 -18.29 -52.68
N GLU A 65 -0.30 -19.17 -52.21
CA GLU A 65 -0.34 -20.63 -52.46
C GLU A 65 -1.22 -21.44 -51.50
N HIS A 66 -1.92 -20.81 -50.55
CA HIS A 66 -2.80 -21.57 -49.65
C HIS A 66 -3.91 -22.32 -50.36
N ASP A 67 -4.18 -23.53 -49.87
CA ASP A 67 -5.36 -24.31 -50.23
C ASP A 67 -6.63 -23.46 -50.08
N ASN A 68 -7.56 -23.61 -51.03
CA ASN A 68 -8.80 -22.85 -51.04
C ASN A 68 -9.63 -23.11 -49.77
N GLY A 69 -9.57 -24.32 -49.21
CA GLY A 69 -10.25 -24.66 -47.96
C GLY A 69 -9.70 -23.89 -46.74
N ILE A 70 -8.40 -23.63 -46.70
CA ILE A 70 -7.76 -22.81 -45.65
C ILE A 70 -8.23 -21.35 -45.77
N LYS A 71 -8.23 -20.79 -46.99
CA LYS A 71 -8.68 -19.41 -47.24
C LYS A 71 -10.15 -19.21 -46.87
N GLU A 72 -11.01 -20.18 -47.20
CA GLU A 72 -12.42 -20.19 -46.79
C GLU A 72 -12.58 -20.22 -45.27
N ARG A 73 -11.81 -21.08 -44.57
CA ARG A 73 -11.84 -21.13 -43.11
C ARG A 73 -11.42 -19.81 -42.46
N VAL A 74 -10.37 -19.17 -42.95
CA VAL A 74 -9.91 -17.89 -42.39
C VAL A 74 -10.91 -16.77 -42.67
N THR A 75 -11.50 -16.74 -43.87
CA THR A 75 -12.58 -15.81 -44.21
C THR A 75 -13.77 -15.98 -43.28
N PHE A 76 -14.16 -17.23 -42.99
CA PHE A 76 -15.20 -17.54 -42.02
C PHE A 76 -14.89 -16.99 -40.62
N LEU A 77 -13.65 -17.15 -40.14
CA LEU A 77 -13.22 -16.65 -38.82
C LEU A 77 -13.26 -15.12 -38.73
N ILE A 78 -12.97 -14.41 -39.82
CA ILE A 78 -13.07 -12.94 -39.89
C ILE A 78 -14.54 -12.50 -39.79
N GLN A 79 -15.44 -13.18 -40.49
CA GLN A 79 -16.87 -12.88 -40.53
C GLN A 79 -17.62 -13.37 -39.28
N GLN A 80 -17.02 -14.27 -38.51
CA GLN A 80 -17.63 -14.85 -37.33
C GLN A 80 -18.04 -13.76 -36.32
N LYS A 81 -19.32 -13.77 -35.94
CA LYS A 81 -19.87 -12.92 -34.88
C LYS A 81 -19.37 -13.37 -33.51
N ARG A 82 -19.36 -12.43 -32.56
CA ARG A 82 -19.00 -12.71 -31.16
C ARG A 82 -19.90 -13.81 -30.59
N THR A 83 -19.26 -14.75 -29.92
CA THR A 83 -19.92 -15.88 -29.24
C THR A 83 -20.14 -15.59 -27.75
N PRO A 84 -21.17 -16.16 -27.10
CA PRO A 84 -21.40 -15.97 -25.66
C PRO A 84 -20.22 -16.43 -24.79
N GLU A 85 -19.47 -17.44 -25.25
CA GLU A 85 -18.29 -17.95 -24.55
C GLU A 85 -17.16 -16.90 -24.49
N GLU A 86 -17.08 -15.98 -25.44
CA GLU A 86 -16.15 -14.85 -25.38
C GLU A 86 -16.49 -13.90 -24.24
N GLU A 87 -17.78 -13.65 -24.00
CA GLU A 87 -18.19 -12.75 -22.91
C GLU A 87 -17.86 -13.38 -21.55
N SER A 88 -18.12 -14.68 -21.38
CA SER A 88 -17.72 -15.42 -20.18
C SER A 88 -16.21 -15.38 -19.93
N PHE A 89 -15.39 -15.44 -20.98
CA PHE A 89 -13.94 -15.25 -20.86
C PHE A 89 -13.61 -13.86 -20.30
N TRP A 90 -14.22 -12.80 -20.85
CA TRP A 90 -13.96 -11.44 -20.41
C TRP A 90 -14.46 -11.15 -19.00
N ASP A 91 -15.56 -11.78 -18.57
CA ASP A 91 -15.99 -11.74 -17.18
C ASP A 91 -14.98 -12.40 -16.25
N GLY A 92 -14.39 -13.52 -16.68
CA GLY A 92 -13.26 -14.14 -15.97
C GLY A 92 -12.06 -13.19 -15.83
N VAL A 93 -11.66 -12.53 -16.92
CA VAL A 93 -10.57 -11.53 -16.91
C VAL A 93 -10.90 -10.34 -15.99
N ARG A 94 -12.15 -9.87 -16.00
CA ARG A 94 -12.63 -8.80 -15.12
C ARG A 94 -12.45 -9.18 -13.65
N ILE A 95 -12.95 -10.35 -13.26
CA ILE A 95 -12.85 -10.85 -11.89
C ILE A 95 -11.38 -10.98 -11.47
N GLU A 96 -10.52 -11.53 -12.33
CA GLU A 96 -9.11 -11.73 -12.03
C GLU A 96 -8.37 -10.39 -11.83
N ARG A 97 -8.67 -9.38 -12.64
CA ARG A 97 -8.15 -8.01 -12.45
C ARG A 97 -8.61 -7.40 -11.12
N GLU A 98 -9.90 -7.55 -10.79
CA GLU A 98 -10.45 -7.05 -9.53
C GLU A 98 -9.80 -7.73 -8.31
N LEU A 99 -9.53 -9.03 -8.40
CA LEU A 99 -8.82 -9.78 -7.36
C LEU A 99 -7.39 -9.28 -7.20
N MET A 100 -6.67 -9.07 -8.29
CA MET A 100 -5.29 -8.56 -8.25
C MET A 100 -5.21 -7.17 -7.61
N ILE A 101 -6.15 -6.27 -7.94
CA ILE A 101 -6.26 -4.95 -7.30
C ILE A 101 -6.55 -5.08 -5.80
N ARG A 102 -7.48 -5.99 -5.43
CA ARG A 102 -7.85 -6.20 -4.02
C ARG A 102 -6.68 -6.76 -3.20
N GLU A 103 -5.92 -7.68 -3.77
CA GLU A 103 -4.73 -8.27 -3.15
C GLU A 103 -3.66 -7.19 -2.90
N ASP A 104 -3.36 -6.35 -3.90
CA ASP A 104 -2.42 -5.24 -3.75
C ASP A 104 -2.86 -4.24 -2.66
N ILE A 105 -4.16 -3.90 -2.61
CA ILE A 105 -4.72 -3.05 -1.54
C ILE A 105 -4.57 -3.71 -0.18
N PHE A 106 -4.85 -5.00 -0.08
CA PHE A 106 -4.75 -5.75 1.16
C PHE A 106 -3.31 -5.78 1.68
N ASP A 107 -2.34 -6.09 0.80
CA ASP A 107 -0.93 -6.15 1.15
C ASP A 107 -0.41 -4.80 1.64
N LYS A 108 -0.72 -3.72 0.92
CA LYS A 108 -0.36 -2.35 1.32
C LYS A 108 -0.97 -1.98 2.67
N LYS A 109 -2.24 -2.34 2.89
CA LYS A 109 -2.93 -2.07 4.16
C LYS A 109 -2.28 -2.84 5.31
N SER A 110 -1.98 -4.13 5.10
CA SER A 110 -1.32 -4.97 6.10
C SER A 110 0.07 -4.43 6.46
N GLN A 111 0.85 -4.00 5.47
CA GLN A 111 2.15 -3.37 5.70
C GLN A 111 2.03 -2.08 6.52
N MET A 112 1.06 -1.23 6.19
CA MET A 112 0.79 0.00 6.93
C MET A 112 0.39 -0.27 8.39
N GLU A 113 -0.50 -1.24 8.62
CA GLU A 113 -0.90 -1.65 9.97
C GLU A 113 0.29 -2.20 10.78
N ALA A 114 1.17 -2.99 10.15
CA ALA A 114 2.39 -3.48 10.80
C ALA A 114 3.34 -2.33 11.20
N LEU A 115 3.49 -1.33 10.32
CA LEU A 115 4.28 -0.13 10.63
C LEU A 115 3.68 0.67 11.77
N ASP A 116 2.36 0.81 11.84
CA ASP A 116 1.67 1.51 12.93
C ASP A 116 1.94 0.83 14.28
N VAL A 117 1.83 -0.50 14.35
CA VAL A 117 2.14 -1.29 15.55
C VAL A 117 3.59 -1.06 16.01
N LEU A 118 4.54 -1.02 15.06
CA LEU A 118 5.95 -0.74 15.38
C LEU A 118 6.13 0.70 15.89
N CYS A 119 5.48 1.69 15.28
CA CYS A 119 5.52 3.08 15.71
C CYS A 119 4.97 3.28 17.12
N VAL A 120 3.81 2.69 17.43
CA VAL A 120 3.22 2.71 18.78
C VAL A 120 4.14 2.04 19.78
N SER A 121 4.68 0.86 19.45
CA SER A 121 5.59 0.10 20.32
C SER A 121 6.88 0.87 20.61
N ARG A 122 7.48 1.49 19.58
CA ARG A 122 8.66 2.34 19.70
C ARG A 122 8.38 3.55 20.57
N SER A 123 7.26 4.25 20.34
CA SER A 123 6.89 5.44 21.11
C SER A 123 6.70 5.12 22.58
N ARG A 124 6.05 3.99 22.89
CA ARG A 124 5.90 3.48 24.25
C ARG A 124 7.27 3.20 24.89
N LYS A 125 8.17 2.50 24.19
CA LYS A 125 9.52 2.20 24.70
C LYS A 125 10.34 3.46 24.95
N THR A 126 10.26 4.45 24.07
CA THR A 126 10.91 5.75 24.26
C THR A 126 10.35 6.46 25.50
N SER A 127 9.03 6.45 25.70
CA SER A 127 8.41 7.04 26.88
C SER A 127 8.84 6.33 28.17
N GLU A 128 8.87 5.00 28.18
CA GLU A 128 9.39 4.21 29.31
C GLU A 128 10.85 4.59 29.65
N TYR A 129 11.70 4.78 28.63
CA TYR A 129 13.09 5.22 28.82
C TYR A 129 13.19 6.64 29.39
N VAL A 130 12.44 7.59 28.83
CA VAL A 130 12.42 8.99 29.32
C VAL A 130 11.98 9.04 30.78
N ASN A 131 10.93 8.29 31.15
CA ASN A 131 10.46 8.21 32.53
C ASN A 131 11.54 7.65 33.47
N LYS A 132 12.29 6.63 33.03
CA LYS A 132 13.40 6.05 33.81
C LYS A 132 14.52 7.08 34.03
N VAL A 133 14.92 7.81 33.00
CA VAL A 133 15.94 8.86 33.11
C VAL A 133 15.49 9.97 34.06
N ASN A 134 14.26 10.44 33.93
CA ASN A 134 13.70 11.47 34.81
C ASN A 134 13.65 11.02 36.27
N SER A 135 13.31 9.75 36.52
CA SER A 135 13.34 9.17 37.87
C SER A 135 14.74 9.22 38.49
N TYR A 136 15.78 8.82 37.75
CA TYR A 136 17.16 8.86 38.25
C TYR A 136 17.62 10.29 38.55
N LEU A 137 17.26 11.25 37.69
CA LEU A 137 17.64 12.65 37.88
C LEU A 137 16.96 13.25 39.11
N LEU A 138 15.67 12.93 39.33
CA LEU A 138 14.95 13.35 40.52
C LEU A 138 15.59 12.79 41.80
N GLU A 139 15.91 11.50 41.82
CA GLU A 139 16.56 10.82 42.96
C GLU A 139 17.93 11.45 43.27
N GLN A 140 18.76 11.73 42.27
CA GLN A 140 20.04 12.42 42.48
C GLN A 140 19.87 13.83 43.06
N THR A 141 18.88 14.58 42.57
CA THR A 141 18.62 15.94 43.05
C THR A 141 18.06 15.96 44.47
N GLU A 142 17.36 14.91 44.88
CA GLU A 142 16.88 14.73 46.25
C GLU A 142 18.02 14.38 47.21
N MET A 143 18.85 13.39 46.86
CA MET A 143 20.03 13.02 47.66
C MET A 143 21.01 14.19 47.85
N ALA A 144 21.27 14.99 46.81
CA ALA A 144 22.13 16.17 46.92
C ALA A 144 21.57 17.23 47.90
N ARG A 145 20.24 17.42 47.95
CA ARG A 145 19.61 18.33 48.92
C ARG A 145 19.65 17.79 50.35
N GLU A 146 19.51 16.48 50.53
CA GLU A 146 19.61 15.86 51.85
C GLU A 146 21.04 15.90 52.40
N GLU A 147 22.06 15.76 51.54
CA GLU A 147 23.47 15.89 51.92
C GLU A 147 23.83 17.31 52.38
N GLU A 148 23.34 18.35 51.69
CA GLU A 148 23.49 19.75 52.11
C GLU A 148 22.77 20.05 53.43
N ALA A 149 21.61 19.45 53.68
CA ALA A 149 20.87 19.62 54.94
C ALA A 149 21.57 18.92 56.13
N GLY A 150 22.25 17.79 55.89
CA GLY A 150 22.98 17.04 56.92
C GLY A 150 24.28 17.71 57.38
N THR A 151 24.92 18.52 56.53
CA THR A 151 26.17 19.23 56.87
C THR A 151 25.93 20.50 57.70
N ILE A 152 24.73 21.08 57.69
CA ILE A 152 24.42 22.31 58.44
C ILE A 152 24.16 22.05 59.95
N ILE A 153 23.85 20.82 60.35
CA ILE A 153 23.51 20.48 61.76
C ILE A 153 24.76 20.18 62.63
N GLY A 154 25.94 20.02 62.03
CA GLY A 154 27.20 19.72 62.74
C GLY A 154 27.95 20.92 63.32
N GLN A 155 27.58 22.16 63.00
CA GLN A 155 28.39 23.34 63.30
C GLN A 155 27.73 24.25 64.34
N LYS A 156 27.45 23.70 65.54
CA LYS A 156 27.14 24.49 66.75
C LYS A 156 27.92 23.98 67.95
N ARG A 157 29.07 24.60 68.23
CA ARG A 157 29.50 25.04 69.58
C ARG A 157 30.83 25.80 69.56
N SER A 158 30.88 26.89 70.33
CA SER A 158 32.04 27.67 70.82
C SER A 158 32.79 28.53 69.79
N TYR A 159 33.03 29.84 69.95
CA TYR A 159 33.04 30.74 71.12
C TYR A 159 32.66 32.17 70.69
N GLU A 160 31.99 32.90 71.57
CA GLU A 160 31.86 34.37 71.55
C GLU A 160 33.20 35.01 71.92
N GLU A 161 33.65 36.03 71.17
CA GLU A 161 34.12 37.30 71.75
C GLU A 161 34.03 38.41 70.68
N GLU A 162 33.44 39.53 71.07
CA GLU A 162 32.95 40.61 70.24
C GLU A 162 34.04 41.46 69.56
N LEU A 163 33.73 42.00 68.37
CA LEU A 163 33.85 43.43 68.02
C LEU A 163 33.26 43.69 66.61
N SER A 164 32.24 44.53 66.55
CA SER A 164 31.39 44.89 65.39
C SER A 164 32.05 45.89 64.40
N PRO A 165 31.36 46.45 63.38
CA PRO A 165 30.95 45.84 62.12
C PRO A 165 31.39 46.68 60.88
N THR A 166 31.68 46.09 59.72
CA THR A 166 31.44 46.80 58.44
C THR A 166 31.34 45.86 57.24
N THR A 167 30.19 45.94 56.60
CA THR A 167 29.82 45.42 55.29
C THR A 167 30.90 45.64 54.23
N THR A 168 31.41 44.59 53.58
CA THR A 168 31.66 44.63 52.12
C THR A 168 31.65 43.23 51.52
N ARG A 169 30.65 43.02 50.67
CA ARG A 169 30.48 41.97 49.66
C ARG A 169 31.76 41.76 48.84
N LYS A 170 32.31 40.55 48.82
CA LYS A 170 33.23 40.11 47.74
C LYS A 170 33.17 38.59 47.56
N THR A 171 32.16 38.15 46.81
CA THR A 171 32.05 36.79 46.30
C THR A 171 33.23 36.56 45.35
N ARG A 172 34.13 35.66 45.72
CA ARG A 172 35.19 35.15 44.84
C ARG A 172 34.51 34.16 43.89
N ALA A 173 34.44 34.55 42.62
CA ALA A 173 34.05 33.67 41.53
C ALA A 173 35.06 32.50 41.46
N ILE A 174 34.55 31.27 41.55
CA ILE A 174 35.26 30.09 41.07
C ILE A 174 34.55 29.71 39.77
N SER A 175 35.21 30.04 38.66
CA SER A 175 34.86 29.60 37.32
C SER A 175 35.04 28.08 37.27
N MET A 176 33.98 27.35 36.91
CA MET A 176 34.11 26.02 36.32
C MET A 176 33.51 26.13 34.92
N ASP A 177 34.38 26.34 33.94
CA ASP A 177 34.04 26.20 32.54
C ASP A 177 33.80 24.72 32.27
N MET A 178 32.53 24.31 32.25
CA MET A 178 32.15 23.04 31.64
C MET A 178 31.83 23.32 30.18
N GLU A 179 32.82 23.05 29.33
CA GLU A 179 32.74 23.06 27.88
C GLU A 179 31.74 21.98 27.42
N SER A 180 30.45 22.33 27.36
CA SER A 180 29.46 21.50 26.68
C SER A 180 29.59 21.74 25.18
N THR A 181 30.23 20.82 24.47
CA THR A 181 30.18 20.76 23.01
C THR A 181 28.74 20.51 22.57
N TYR A 182 27.95 21.58 22.48
CA TYR A 182 26.68 21.57 21.78
C TYR A 182 27.03 21.47 20.29
N ASN A 183 26.84 20.27 19.72
CA ASN A 183 26.73 20.17 18.28
C ASN A 183 25.46 20.93 17.88
N ASP A 184 25.71 22.11 17.34
CA ASP A 184 24.84 22.86 16.45
C ASP A 184 24.37 21.95 15.31
N LEU A 185 23.22 21.32 15.51
CA LEU A 185 22.37 20.90 14.41
C LEU A 185 21.15 21.81 14.45
N THR A 186 21.29 22.94 13.78
CA THR A 186 20.20 23.67 13.16
C THR A 186 19.26 22.69 12.46
N LEU A 187 18.22 22.26 13.16
CA LEU A 187 17.01 21.81 12.50
C LEU A 187 16.34 23.07 11.98
N SER A 188 16.55 23.29 10.68
CA SER A 188 15.78 24.20 9.85
C SER A 188 14.31 24.11 10.27
N ASP A 189 13.76 25.25 10.70
CA ASP A 189 12.34 25.56 10.45
C ASP A 189 12.07 25.26 8.97
N GLU A 190 10.91 24.67 8.66
CA GLU A 190 10.42 24.17 7.35
C GLU A 190 10.24 22.64 7.37
N GLY A 191 9.07 22.18 7.83
CA GLY A 191 8.60 20.83 7.52
C GLY A 191 7.88 20.06 8.62
N SER A 192 7.04 20.71 9.44
CA SER A 192 5.98 20.02 10.18
C SER A 192 4.95 19.49 9.18
N ILE A 193 5.20 18.31 8.60
CA ILE A 193 4.19 17.58 7.83
C ILE A 193 3.16 16.96 8.78
N SER A 194 2.13 17.74 9.12
CA SER A 194 0.88 17.21 9.65
C SER A 194 0.26 16.26 8.64
N LEU A 195 0.40 14.95 8.87
CA LEU A 195 -0.27 13.89 8.09
C LEU A 195 -1.75 13.71 8.49
N THR A 196 -2.48 14.81 8.64
CA THR A 196 -3.93 14.78 8.96
C THR A 196 -4.83 15.36 7.87
N ASN A 197 -4.28 15.82 6.73
CA ASN A 197 -5.07 16.54 5.71
C ASN A 197 -5.05 15.97 4.28
N VAL A 198 -4.63 14.73 4.02
CA VAL A 198 -4.59 14.20 2.64
C VAL A 198 -5.92 13.54 2.19
N PHE A 199 -6.97 13.52 3.02
CA PHE A 199 -8.24 12.84 2.68
C PHE A 199 -9.48 13.74 2.52
N SER A 200 -9.32 15.00 2.12
CA SER A 200 -10.47 15.88 1.83
C SER A 200 -10.61 16.35 0.38
N GLU A 201 -9.77 15.89 -0.56
CA GLU A 201 -9.81 16.37 -1.95
C GLU A 201 -9.83 15.25 -3.00
N ILE A 202 -10.85 14.39 -2.94
CA ILE A 202 -11.39 13.70 -4.13
C ILE A 202 -12.88 13.39 -3.91
N SER A 203 -13.65 14.42 -3.60
CA SER A 203 -15.12 14.38 -3.67
C SER A 203 -15.65 15.65 -4.33
N SER A 204 -15.24 15.88 -5.58
CA SER A 204 -15.95 16.77 -6.50
C SER A 204 -15.57 16.45 -7.95
N GLN A 205 -16.21 15.41 -8.49
CA GLN A 205 -16.63 15.46 -9.89
C GLN A 205 -18.13 15.21 -9.94
N LYS A 206 -18.83 16.34 -9.90
CA LYS A 206 -20.24 16.47 -10.24
C LYS A 206 -20.37 16.21 -11.74
N SER A 207 -20.81 15.01 -12.10
CA SER A 207 -21.43 14.77 -13.41
C SER A 207 -22.75 15.54 -13.45
N SER A 208 -22.88 16.43 -14.42
CA SER A 208 -24.09 17.18 -14.72
C SER A 208 -24.83 16.55 -15.89
N VAL A 209 -26.16 16.73 -15.87
CA VAL A 209 -27.22 16.33 -16.82
C VAL A 209 -27.92 15.03 -16.43
N SER A 210 -29.25 14.89 -16.44
CA SER A 210 -30.46 15.68 -16.10
C SER A 210 -31.63 14.77 -16.53
N ASN A 211 -32.72 14.82 -15.76
CA ASN A 211 -34.03 14.15 -15.96
C ASN A 211 -34.03 12.67 -15.51
N GLN A 212 -34.99 12.17 -14.74
CA GLN A 212 -36.41 12.52 -14.68
C GLN A 212 -37.06 12.03 -13.38
N GLU A 213 -38.25 12.55 -13.12
CA GLU A 213 -39.16 12.34 -12.01
C GLU A 213 -39.30 10.88 -11.51
N GLN A 214 -39.23 10.77 -10.17
CA GLN A 214 -40.22 10.17 -9.27
C GLN A 214 -40.87 8.80 -9.58
N GLU A 215 -40.90 8.00 -8.50
CA GLU A 215 -41.81 6.90 -8.14
C GLU A 215 -41.29 5.44 -8.17
N ASP A 216 -41.64 4.77 -7.07
CA ASP A 216 -41.63 3.35 -6.74
C ASP A 216 -40.34 2.69 -6.20
N THR A 217 -40.20 2.82 -4.87
CA THR A 217 -39.44 1.91 -4.01
C THR A 217 -40.14 0.56 -3.90
N GLU A 218 -39.67 -0.45 -4.64
CA GLU A 218 -39.97 -1.86 -4.34
C GLU A 218 -38.79 -2.49 -3.59
N ALA A 219 -39.02 -2.78 -2.32
CA ALA A 219 -38.05 -3.36 -1.40
C ALA A 219 -37.83 -4.85 -1.70
N ILE A 220 -36.67 -5.21 -2.25
CA ILE A 220 -36.26 -6.60 -2.41
C ILE A 220 -35.68 -7.09 -1.08
N SER A 221 -36.41 -7.99 -0.42
CA SER A 221 -35.97 -8.67 0.81
C SER A 221 -34.82 -9.66 0.52
N PRO A 222 -33.82 -9.81 1.40
CA PRO A 222 -32.76 -10.79 1.22
C PRO A 222 -33.27 -12.21 1.48
N LEU A 223 -33.13 -13.06 0.46
CA LEU A 223 -33.44 -14.49 0.50
C LEU A 223 -32.37 -15.22 1.34
N ILE A 224 -32.69 -15.54 2.59
CA ILE A 224 -31.86 -16.41 3.44
C ILE A 224 -32.08 -17.86 2.97
N THR A 225 -31.11 -18.44 2.29
CA THR A 225 -31.02 -19.89 2.11
C THR A 225 -30.06 -20.47 3.15
N ASN A 226 -30.62 -21.36 3.97
CA ASN A 226 -29.95 -22.02 5.08
C ASN A 226 -29.18 -23.26 4.60
N LYS A 227 -28.01 -23.48 5.21
CA LYS A 227 -27.27 -24.75 5.35
C LYS A 227 -26.62 -25.35 4.10
N SER A 228 -25.30 -25.16 4.00
CA SER A 228 -24.34 -26.27 3.83
C SER A 228 -22.97 -25.85 4.35
N THR A 229 -22.37 -26.75 5.12
CA THR A 229 -21.25 -26.59 6.06
C THR A 229 -19.94 -26.15 5.38
N ILE A 230 -19.42 -24.96 5.71
CA ILE A 230 -18.04 -24.59 5.40
C ILE A 230 -17.16 -25.05 6.56
N THR A 231 -16.38 -26.10 6.33
CA THR A 231 -15.29 -26.50 7.25
C THR A 231 -14.10 -25.60 6.94
N ILE A 232 -13.84 -24.60 7.80
CA ILE A 232 -12.63 -23.78 7.72
C ILE A 232 -11.53 -24.53 8.49
N PHE A 233 -10.55 -25.09 7.76
CA PHE A 233 -9.29 -25.52 8.36
C PHE A 233 -8.47 -24.28 8.72
N SER A 234 -8.50 -23.86 9.99
CA SER A 234 -7.53 -22.92 10.53
C SER A 234 -6.24 -23.66 10.86
N HIS A 235 -5.26 -23.59 9.94
CA HIS A 235 -3.89 -23.98 10.26
C HIS A 235 -3.23 -22.83 11.02
N ILE A 236 -3.18 -22.95 12.35
CA ILE A 236 -2.46 -22.03 13.23
C ILE A 236 -1.01 -22.56 13.34
N PRO A 237 0.01 -21.87 12.81
CA PRO A 237 1.39 -22.25 13.09
C PRO A 237 1.70 -21.93 14.56
N LYS A 238 2.05 -22.96 15.33
CA LYS A 238 2.57 -22.83 16.69
C LYS A 238 3.96 -22.20 16.61
N CYS A 239 4.08 -20.91 16.96
CA CYS A 239 5.37 -20.32 17.29
C CYS A 239 5.91 -20.99 18.56
N ILE A 240 6.90 -21.85 18.40
CA ILE A 240 7.67 -22.43 19.50
C ILE A 240 8.73 -21.38 19.88
N TYR A 241 8.58 -20.76 21.05
CA TYR A 241 9.67 -20.05 21.71
C TYR A 241 10.65 -21.08 22.29
N ARG A 242 11.92 -20.96 21.93
CA ARG A 242 13.07 -21.52 22.68
C ARG A 242 13.88 -20.38 23.25
#